data_AF-A0A534FMK0-F1
#
_entry.id   AF-A0A534FMK0-F1
#
_cell.length_a   1.000
_cell.length_b   1.000
_cell.length_c   1.000
_cell.angle_alpha   90.00
_cell.angle_beta   90.00
_cell.angle_gamma   90.00
#
_symmetry.space_group_name_H-M   'P 1'
#
loop_
_entity.id
_entity.type
_entity.pdbx_description
1 polymer ?
#
loop_
_entity_poly.entity_id
_entity_poly.type
_entity_poly.pdbx_seq_one_letter_code
_entity_poly.pdbx_strand_id
1 'polypeptide(L)'
;MTEHALQSAYFAQQAGAAESLVVAALLHDIGHLLAQVPDDLADWTADAHHEASGARWLAQRFPAAICEPVRLHVAAKRYLCATDAQYVAKLSSASAHTLRLQGGPMSAHELAQFEAERYFTDAVRVRRWDDAGKVAGLKTPQLAEYLSLIARSAQLAG
;
A
#
# COMPACT_ATOMS: atom_id res chain seq x y z
N MET A 1 11.85 1.68 5.41
CA MET A 1 10.68 2.38 4.86
C MET A 1 10.95 3.03 3.52
N THR A 2 11.90 3.97 3.38
CA THR A 2 12.16 4.64 2.10
C THR A 2 12.55 3.70 0.96
N GLU A 3 13.46 2.75 1.21
CA GLU A 3 13.84 1.75 0.18
C GLU A 3 12.62 0.94 -0.28
N HIS A 4 11.82 0.45 0.67
CA HIS A 4 10.58 -0.29 0.38
C HIS A 4 9.62 0.51 -0.51
N ALA A 5 9.33 1.77 -0.16
CA ALA A 5 8.49 2.66 -0.95
C ALA A 5 9.00 2.85 -2.39
N LEU A 6 10.31 3.06 -2.55
CA LEU A 6 10.93 3.23 -3.87
C LEU A 6 10.87 1.95 -4.71
N GLN A 7 11.04 0.77 -4.08
CA GLN A 7 10.91 -0.51 -4.77
C GLN A 7 9.47 -0.79 -5.20
N SER A 8 8.49 -0.50 -4.35
CA SER A 8 7.06 -0.64 -4.70
C SER A 8 6.71 0.24 -5.90
N ALA A 9 7.17 1.50 -5.93
CA ALA A 9 7.02 2.40 -7.05
C ALA A 9 7.74 1.89 -8.31
N TYR A 10 8.96 1.38 -8.16
CA TYR A 10 9.74 0.80 -9.26
C TYR A 10 9.01 -0.38 -9.91
N PHE A 11 8.47 -1.32 -9.12
CA PHE A 11 7.71 -2.45 -9.67
C PHE A 11 6.41 -2.00 -10.34
N ALA A 12 5.74 -0.97 -9.83
CA ALA A 12 4.60 -0.36 -10.50
C ALA A 12 4.98 0.22 -11.88
N GLN A 13 6.10 0.93 -11.97
CA GLN A 13 6.62 1.46 -13.24
C GLN A 13 7.00 0.35 -14.23
N GLN A 14 7.72 -0.67 -13.77
CA GLN A 14 8.10 -1.82 -14.62
C GLN A 14 6.88 -2.58 -15.16
N ALA A 15 5.79 -2.59 -14.39
CA ALA A 15 4.51 -3.16 -14.82
C ALA A 15 3.70 -2.27 -15.77
N GLY A 16 4.24 -1.12 -16.20
CA GLY A 16 3.54 -0.18 -17.08
C GLY A 16 2.28 0.41 -16.45
N ALA A 17 2.25 0.55 -15.12
CA ALA A 17 1.09 1.10 -14.42
C ALA A 17 0.88 2.58 -14.73
N ALA A 18 -0.37 3.05 -14.56
CA ALA A 18 -0.68 4.46 -14.65
C ALA A 18 0.14 5.28 -13.63
N GLU A 19 0.48 6.52 -13.98
CA GLU A 19 1.22 7.46 -13.12
C GLU A 19 0.63 7.54 -11.70
N SER A 20 -0.71 7.58 -11.57
CA SER A 20 -1.39 7.60 -10.28
C SER A 20 -1.11 6.36 -9.42
N LEU A 21 -1.01 5.17 -10.02
CA LEU A 21 -0.72 3.93 -9.29
C LEU A 21 0.76 3.82 -8.91
N VAL A 22 1.66 4.39 -9.72
CA VAL A 22 3.07 4.52 -9.33
C VAL A 22 3.18 5.40 -8.09
N VAL A 23 2.50 6.53 -8.06
CA VAL A 23 2.46 7.41 -6.87
C VAL A 23 1.75 6.74 -5.69
N ALA A 24 0.66 6.00 -5.91
CA ALA A 24 0.00 5.25 -4.86
C ALA A 24 0.94 4.19 -4.25
N ALA A 25 1.68 3.44 -5.07
CA ALA A 25 2.66 2.46 -4.59
C ALA A 25 3.81 3.12 -3.82
N LEU A 26 4.28 4.29 -4.28
CA LEU A 26 5.30 5.06 -3.58
C LEU A 26 4.83 5.55 -2.20
N LEU A 27 3.55 5.90 -2.06
CA LEU A 27 3.02 6.57 -0.87
C LEU A 27 2.14 5.68 0.01
N HIS A 28 1.99 4.38 -0.28
CA HIS A 28 1.04 3.51 0.42
C HIS A 28 1.26 3.43 1.93
N ASP A 29 2.52 3.50 2.37
CA ASP A 29 2.93 3.44 3.78
C ASP A 29 3.12 4.82 4.44
N ILE A 30 2.73 5.92 3.78
CA ILE A 30 2.94 7.28 4.31
C ILE A 30 2.29 7.47 5.70
N GLY A 31 1.22 6.73 6.00
CA GLY A 31 0.54 6.77 7.30
C GLY A 31 1.43 6.38 8.48
N HIS A 32 2.45 5.53 8.27
CA HIS A 32 3.42 5.20 9.32
C HIS A 32 4.29 6.40 9.73
N LEU A 33 4.46 7.41 8.85
CA LEU A 33 5.17 8.65 9.19
C LEU A 33 4.26 9.66 9.91
N LEU A 34 2.94 9.45 9.88
CA LEU A 34 1.95 10.34 10.49
C LEU A 34 1.51 9.88 11.87
N ALA A 35 1.71 8.61 12.19
CA ALA A 35 1.30 8.00 13.45
C ALA A 35 2.50 7.80 14.38
N GLN A 36 2.27 7.88 15.70
CA GLN A 36 3.22 7.37 16.69
C GLN A 36 2.97 5.87 16.84
N VAL A 37 3.86 5.07 16.28
CA VAL A 37 3.84 3.60 16.40
C VAL A 37 5.12 3.12 17.08
N PRO A 38 5.12 1.95 17.74
CA PRO A 38 6.34 1.39 18.31
C PRO A 38 7.42 1.19 17.25
N ASP A 39 8.68 1.41 17.64
CA ASP A 39 9.84 1.27 16.75
C ASP A 39 10.09 -0.19 16.31
N ASP A 40 9.88 -1.15 17.22
CA ASP A 40 9.95 -2.57 16.92
C ASP A 40 8.56 -3.13 16.60
N LEU A 41 8.45 -3.86 15.49
CA LEU A 41 7.24 -4.55 15.11
C LEU A 41 6.78 -5.59 16.15
N ALA A 42 7.71 -6.18 16.91
CA ALA A 42 7.37 -7.14 17.95
C ALA A 42 6.50 -6.53 19.06
N ASP A 43 6.59 -5.21 19.26
CA ASP A 43 5.84 -4.48 20.30
C ASP A 43 4.44 -4.04 19.82
N TRP A 44 4.08 -4.32 18.57
CA TRP A 44 2.77 -3.96 18.03
C TRP A 44 1.68 -4.88 18.61
N THR A 45 0.73 -4.27 19.30
CA THR A 45 -0.40 -4.99 19.94
C THR A 45 -1.75 -4.70 19.31
N ALA A 46 -1.82 -3.71 18.40
CA ALA A 46 -3.02 -3.32 17.67
C ALA A 46 -2.67 -2.88 16.24
N ASP A 47 -3.67 -2.87 15.36
CA ASP A 47 -3.52 -2.32 14.01
C ASP A 47 -3.29 -0.81 14.06
N ALA A 48 -2.32 -0.31 13.28
CA ALA A 48 -1.99 1.11 13.24
C ALA A 48 -2.94 1.91 12.33
N HIS A 49 -3.76 1.23 11.53
CA HIS A 49 -4.67 1.86 10.56
C HIS A 49 -3.94 2.88 9.67
N HIS A 50 -2.72 2.56 9.27
CA HIS A 50 -1.83 3.46 8.53
C HIS A 50 -2.33 3.71 7.11
N GLU A 51 -3.05 2.75 6.53
CA GLU A 51 -3.76 2.89 5.27
C GLU A 51 -4.83 3.98 5.36
N ALA A 52 -5.56 4.05 6.48
CA ALA A 52 -6.64 5.00 6.67
C ALA A 52 -6.11 6.41 6.99
N SER A 53 -5.11 6.53 7.85
CA SER A 53 -4.49 7.82 8.19
C SER A 53 -3.72 8.40 7.00
N GLY A 54 -2.96 7.56 6.29
CA GLY A 54 -2.23 7.91 5.08
C GLY A 54 -3.16 8.38 3.97
N ALA A 55 -4.21 7.60 3.66
CA ALA A 55 -5.19 7.98 2.65
C ALA A 55 -5.90 9.30 2.96
N ARG A 56 -6.28 9.54 4.23
CA ARG A 56 -6.91 10.79 4.66
C ARG A 56 -6.00 12.00 4.45
N TRP A 57 -4.70 11.84 4.72
CA TRP A 57 -3.72 12.89 4.47
C TRP A 57 -3.51 13.12 2.96
N LEU A 58 -3.46 12.05 2.17
CA LEU A 58 -3.32 12.12 0.71
C LEU A 58 -4.55 12.73 0.03
N ALA A 59 -5.75 12.46 0.52
CA ALA A 59 -7.01 12.93 -0.08
C ALA A 59 -7.16 14.46 -0.09
N GLN A 60 -6.38 15.17 0.73
CA GLN A 60 -6.32 16.64 0.72
C GLN A 60 -5.45 17.20 -0.42
N ARG A 61 -4.68 16.34 -1.11
CA ARG A 61 -3.60 16.71 -2.04
C ARG A 61 -3.65 15.96 -3.36
N PHE A 62 -4.30 14.80 -3.40
CA PHE A 62 -4.26 13.87 -4.53
C PHE A 62 -5.66 13.36 -4.85
N PRO A 63 -5.94 13.00 -6.12
CA PRO A 63 -7.20 12.39 -6.52
C PRO A 63 -7.44 11.01 -5.90
N ALA A 64 -8.71 10.58 -5.92
CA ALA A 64 -9.15 9.26 -5.48
C ALA A 64 -8.35 8.11 -6.10
N ALA A 65 -7.91 8.26 -7.36
CA ALA A 65 -7.06 7.27 -8.03
C ALA A 65 -5.69 7.03 -7.39
N ILE A 66 -5.30 7.86 -6.40
CA ILE A 66 -4.09 7.70 -5.59
C ILE A 66 -4.47 7.34 -4.16
N CYS A 67 -5.34 8.12 -3.52
CA CYS A 67 -5.63 7.91 -2.10
C CYS A 67 -6.49 6.66 -1.83
N GLU A 68 -7.38 6.22 -2.72
CA GLU A 68 -8.21 5.04 -2.51
C GLU A 68 -7.41 3.72 -2.61
N PRO A 69 -6.53 3.50 -3.60
CA PRO A 69 -5.64 2.34 -3.58
C PRO A 69 -4.75 2.28 -2.33
N VAL A 70 -4.30 3.44 -1.83
CA VAL A 70 -3.58 3.53 -0.55
C VAL A 70 -4.49 3.14 0.61
N ARG A 71 -5.71 3.66 0.69
CA ARG A 71 -6.69 3.30 1.75
C ARG A 71 -6.98 1.80 1.78
N LEU A 72 -7.01 1.17 0.61
CA LEU A 72 -7.45 -0.20 0.43
C LEU A 72 -6.32 -1.23 0.47
N HIS A 73 -5.04 -0.83 0.56
CA HIS A 73 -3.92 -1.78 0.40
C HIS A 73 -3.84 -2.83 1.54
N VAL A 74 -4.27 -2.50 2.76
CA VAL A 74 -4.38 -3.48 3.86
C VAL A 74 -5.54 -4.45 3.60
N ALA A 75 -6.71 -3.94 3.19
CA ALA A 75 -7.83 -4.78 2.80
C ALA A 75 -7.47 -5.72 1.63
N ALA A 76 -6.71 -5.23 0.66
CA ALA A 76 -6.17 -6.02 -0.45
C ALA A 76 -5.26 -7.18 0.03
N LYS A 77 -4.47 -6.98 1.10
CA LYS A 77 -3.71 -8.08 1.73
C LYS A 77 -4.66 -9.16 2.24
N ARG A 78 -5.67 -8.77 3.02
CA ARG A 78 -6.65 -9.71 3.60
C ARG A 78 -7.43 -10.45 2.52
N TYR A 79 -7.80 -9.75 1.44
CA TYR A 79 -8.43 -10.31 0.25
C TYR A 79 -7.55 -11.36 -0.43
N LEU A 80 -6.28 -11.04 -0.71
CA LEU A 80 -5.35 -11.96 -1.37
C LEU A 80 -5.07 -13.21 -0.52
N CYS A 81 -4.98 -13.06 0.81
CA CYS A 81 -4.84 -14.20 1.71
C CYS A 81 -6.06 -15.12 1.74
N ALA A 82 -7.26 -14.59 1.44
CA ALA A 82 -8.49 -15.38 1.38
C ALA A 82 -8.73 -16.03 0.01
N THR A 83 -8.24 -15.42 -1.08
CA THR A 83 -8.57 -15.82 -2.45
C THR A 83 -7.43 -16.52 -3.21
N ASP A 84 -6.19 -16.37 -2.75
CA ASP A 84 -5.02 -17.01 -3.35
C ASP A 84 -4.31 -17.86 -2.28
N ALA A 85 -4.51 -19.18 -2.36
CA ALA A 85 -3.98 -20.15 -1.41
C ALA A 85 -2.44 -20.13 -1.31
N GLN A 86 -1.75 -19.66 -2.36
CA GLN A 86 -0.30 -19.55 -2.37
C GLN A 86 0.20 -18.20 -1.86
N TYR A 87 -0.69 -17.23 -1.63
CA TYR A 87 -0.32 -15.87 -1.27
C TYR A 87 0.21 -15.77 0.16
N VAL A 88 -0.41 -16.49 1.10
CA VAL A 88 -0.05 -16.45 2.52
C VAL A 88 1.43 -16.84 2.73
N ALA A 89 1.92 -17.82 1.96
CA ALA A 89 3.31 -18.28 2.01
C ALA A 89 4.33 -17.25 1.49
N LYS A 90 3.88 -16.20 0.79
CA LYS A 90 4.73 -15.15 0.21
C LYS A 90 4.82 -13.91 1.11
N LEU A 91 4.03 -13.83 2.17
CA LEU A 91 4.08 -12.70 3.10
C LEU A 91 5.43 -12.67 3.82
N SER A 92 5.99 -11.48 3.99
CA SER A 92 7.08 -11.30 4.94
C SER A 92 6.62 -11.60 6.37
N SER A 93 7.55 -11.90 7.27
CA SER A 93 7.27 -12.07 8.70
C SER A 93 6.47 -10.88 9.26
N ALA A 94 6.82 -9.67 8.83
CA ALA A 94 6.13 -8.46 9.21
C ALA A 94 4.68 -8.41 8.73
N SER A 95 4.43 -8.68 7.44
CA SER A 95 3.08 -8.66 6.89
C SER A 95 2.20 -9.78 7.45
N ALA A 96 2.78 -10.93 7.79
CA ALA A 96 2.08 -12.03 8.45
C ALA A 96 1.74 -11.70 9.92
N HIS A 97 2.62 -10.97 10.62
CA HIS A 97 2.32 -10.47 11.97
C HIS A 97 1.16 -9.48 11.95
N THR A 98 1.24 -8.43 11.13
CA THR A 98 0.19 -7.39 11.06
C THR A 98 -1.12 -7.93 10.49
N LEU A 99 -1.11 -8.97 9.65
CA LEU A 99 -2.33 -9.62 9.17
C LEU A 99 -3.21 -10.11 10.34
N ARG A 100 -2.61 -10.62 11.42
CA ARG A 100 -3.37 -11.07 12.61
C ARG A 100 -4.01 -9.90 13.35
N LEU A 101 -3.29 -8.80 13.49
CA LEU A 101 -3.80 -7.57 14.13
C LEU A 101 -4.92 -6.92 13.28
N GLN A 102 -4.90 -7.15 11.98
CA GLN A 102 -5.84 -6.60 10.99
C GLN A 102 -7.07 -7.48 10.73
N GLY A 103 -7.29 -8.52 11.53
CA GLY A 103 -8.48 -9.38 11.41
C GLY A 103 -8.36 -10.53 10.42
N GLY A 104 -7.15 -10.89 10.00
CA GLY A 104 -6.88 -12.11 9.21
C GLY A 104 -7.42 -12.06 7.77
N PRO A 105 -7.41 -13.21 7.05
CA PRO A 105 -8.06 -13.34 5.75
C PRO A 105 -9.54 -12.95 5.81
N MET A 106 -10.05 -12.36 4.73
CA MET A 106 -11.45 -11.95 4.63
C MET A 106 -12.42 -13.14 4.65
N SER A 107 -13.58 -12.95 5.28
CA SER A 107 -14.77 -13.78 5.12
C SER A 107 -15.47 -13.54 3.77
N ALA A 108 -16.39 -14.42 3.39
CA ALA A 108 -17.15 -14.27 2.14
C ALA A 108 -17.92 -12.93 2.03
N HIS A 109 -18.41 -12.41 3.16
CA HIS A 109 -19.08 -11.11 3.20
C HIS A 109 -18.11 -9.95 2.93
N GLU A 110 -16.94 -9.98 3.58
CA GLU A 110 -15.91 -8.96 3.39
C GLU A 110 -15.32 -8.98 1.98
N LEU A 111 -15.19 -10.17 1.37
CA LEU A 111 -14.80 -10.31 -0.04
C LEU A 111 -15.78 -9.56 -0.95
N ALA A 112 -17.09 -9.83 -0.80
CA ALA A 112 -18.11 -9.16 -1.62
C ALA A 112 -18.12 -7.63 -1.42
N GLN A 113 -17.89 -7.16 -0.20
CA GLN A 113 -17.77 -5.73 0.09
C GLN A 113 -16.53 -5.12 -0.55
N PHE A 114 -15.38 -5.79 -0.46
CA PHE A 114 -14.13 -5.32 -1.04
C PHE A 114 -14.18 -5.30 -2.58
N GLU A 115 -14.73 -6.33 -3.21
CA GLU A 115 -14.89 -6.40 -4.68
C GLU A 115 -15.87 -5.34 -5.22
N ALA A 116 -16.77 -4.81 -4.38
CA ALA A 116 -17.67 -3.71 -4.74
C ALA A 116 -16.99 -2.32 -4.71
N GLU A 117 -15.80 -2.20 -4.11
CA GLU A 117 -15.06 -0.94 -4.08
C GLU A 117 -14.54 -0.56 -5.47
N ARG A 118 -14.76 0.69 -5.90
CA ARG A 118 -14.37 1.16 -7.23
C ARG A 118 -12.88 0.92 -7.55
N TYR A 119 -12.01 0.97 -6.55
CA TYR A 119 -10.56 0.88 -6.68
C TYR A 119 -9.98 -0.46 -6.19
N PHE A 120 -10.80 -1.49 -5.97
CA PHE A 120 -10.31 -2.76 -5.40
C PHE A 120 -9.21 -3.41 -6.26
N THR A 121 -9.36 -3.40 -7.59
CA THR A 121 -8.38 -4.01 -8.50
C THR A 121 -7.05 -3.27 -8.43
N ASP A 122 -7.09 -1.94 -8.35
CA ASP A 122 -5.89 -1.11 -8.22
C ASP A 122 -5.20 -1.31 -6.87
N ALA A 123 -5.98 -1.42 -5.78
CA ALA A 123 -5.45 -1.75 -4.46
C ALA A 123 -4.77 -3.12 -4.43
N VAL A 124 -5.34 -4.13 -5.12
CA VAL A 124 -4.71 -5.46 -5.28
C VAL A 124 -3.38 -5.36 -6.02
N ARG A 125 -3.29 -4.51 -7.06
CA ARG A 125 -2.01 -4.27 -7.77
C ARG A 125 -0.98 -3.60 -6.87
N VAL A 126 -1.37 -2.53 -6.17
CA VAL A 126 -0.51 -1.84 -5.19
C VAL A 126 -0.01 -2.83 -4.14
N ARG A 127 -0.88 -3.68 -3.61
CA ARG A 127 -0.51 -4.68 -2.61
C ARG A 127 0.51 -5.70 -3.11
N ARG A 128 0.41 -6.11 -4.37
CA ARG A 128 1.40 -7.02 -4.98
C ARG A 128 2.77 -6.34 -5.11
N TRP A 129 2.81 -5.05 -5.42
CA TRP A 129 4.06 -4.29 -5.48
C TRP A 129 4.64 -3.98 -4.10
N ASP A 130 3.81 -3.72 -3.09
CA ASP A 130 4.22 -3.72 -1.67
C ASP A 130 4.95 -5.02 -1.35
N ASP A 131 4.33 -6.18 -1.58
CA ASP A 131 4.99 -7.44 -1.24
C ASP A 131 6.27 -7.72 -2.04
N ALA A 132 6.35 -7.24 -3.29
CA ALA A 132 7.56 -7.32 -4.10
C ALA A 132 8.68 -6.38 -3.63
N GLY A 133 8.35 -5.24 -3.02
CA GLY A 133 9.28 -4.15 -2.65
C GLY A 133 10.19 -4.44 -1.46
N LYS A 134 10.73 -5.66 -1.36
CA LYS A 134 11.48 -6.18 -0.20
C LYS A 134 12.79 -6.87 -0.64
N VAL A 135 13.39 -6.42 -1.76
CA VAL A 135 14.59 -7.00 -2.36
C VAL A 135 15.83 -6.25 -1.92
N ALA A 136 16.68 -6.89 -1.10
CA ALA A 136 17.91 -6.26 -0.62
C ALA A 136 18.84 -5.85 -1.77
N GLY A 137 19.26 -4.58 -1.79
CA GLY A 137 20.23 -4.05 -2.76
C GLY A 137 19.69 -3.82 -4.17
N LEU A 138 18.37 -3.90 -4.37
CA LEU A 138 17.75 -3.56 -5.65
C LEU A 138 17.98 -2.08 -5.95
N LYS A 139 18.54 -1.80 -7.13
CA LYS A 139 18.71 -0.42 -7.61
C LYS A 139 17.38 0.09 -8.15
N THR A 140 16.87 1.16 -7.54
CA THR A 140 15.67 1.88 -7.97
C THR A 140 16.03 3.32 -8.34
N PRO A 141 15.14 4.03 -9.07
CA PRO A 141 15.19 5.49 -9.08
C PRO A 141 15.15 6.04 -7.66
N GLN A 142 15.84 7.16 -7.44
CA GLN A 142 15.82 7.89 -6.18
C GLN A 142 14.51 8.69 -6.04
N LEU A 143 14.15 9.06 -4.80
CA LEU A 143 12.97 9.87 -4.54
C LEU A 143 12.93 11.15 -5.39
N ALA A 144 14.09 11.79 -5.59
CA ALA A 144 14.25 12.98 -6.42
C ALA A 144 13.68 12.80 -7.84
N GLU A 145 13.82 11.59 -8.41
CA GLU A 145 13.35 11.26 -9.76
C GLU A 145 11.83 11.10 -9.83
N TYR A 146 11.17 10.84 -8.69
CA TYR A 146 9.70 10.78 -8.59
C TYR A 146 9.06 12.14 -8.27
N LEU A 147 9.83 13.18 -7.90
CA LEU A 147 9.27 14.46 -7.45
C LEU A 147 8.42 15.14 -8.52
N SER A 148 8.86 15.13 -9.78
CA SER A 148 8.08 15.71 -10.88
C SER A 148 6.77 14.94 -11.12
N LEU A 149 6.77 13.62 -10.95
CA LEU A 149 5.59 12.79 -11.06
C LEU A 149 4.60 13.07 -9.92
N ILE A 150 5.10 13.14 -8.67
CA ILE A 150 4.31 13.50 -7.50
C ILE A 150 3.67 14.88 -7.69
N ALA A 151 4.46 15.88 -8.10
CA ALA A 151 3.99 17.25 -8.28
C ALA A 151 2.88 17.37 -9.32
N ARG A 152 3.01 16.69 -10.48
CA ARG A 152 1.96 16.68 -11.51
C ARG A 152 0.71 15.89 -11.12
N SER A 153 0.85 14.93 -10.22
CA SER A 153 -0.25 14.11 -9.71
C SER A 153 -1.04 14.80 -8.60
N ALA A 154 -0.49 15.87 -8.01
CA ALA A 154 -1.17 16.65 -6.99
C ALA A 154 -2.35 17.43 -7.59
N GLN A 155 -3.42 17.56 -6.82
CA GLN A 155 -4.48 18.52 -7.10
C GLN A 155 -3.92 19.92 -6.86
N LEU A 156 -4.11 20.82 -7.81
CA LEU A 156 -3.90 22.25 -7.54
C LEU A 156 -4.84 22.63 -6.40
N ALA A 157 -4.29 23.19 -5.32
CA ALA A 157 -5.12 23.88 -4.34
C ALA A 157 -5.86 25.00 -5.09
N GLY A 158 -7.19 24.90 -5.14
CA GLY A 158 -8.05 25.98 -5.60
C GLY A 158 -7.96 27.18 -4.68
#